data_AF-A0A1J5L7T5-F1
#
_entry.id   AF-A0A1J5L7T5-F1
#
_cell.length_a   1.000
_cell.length_b   1.000
_cell.length_c   1.000
_cell.angle_alpha   90.00
_cell.angle_beta   90.00
_cell.angle_gamma   90.00
#
_symmetry.space_group_name_H-M   'P 1'
#
loop_
_entity.id
_entity.type
_entity.pdbx_description
1 polymer ?
#
loop_
_entity_poly.entity_id
_entity_poly.type
_entity_poly.pdbx_seq_one_letter_code
_entity_poly.pdbx_strand_id
1 'polypeptide(L)'
;DLSAALQALAEVKALAIRSKNDGQKAADRAADYEKKAVLLLKRAEAGEISPEEADRLASECLVSKESSANEAIRLKNDQAKFENNVDKLDNNIQKLKSNIKKFEVELITLRARAKVSEATKKINKQLAGVDSSSTVSMLERMKEKVDQDEALAESYAEIASENTSVDDEIEDALNSGSAEVKASDSLAALKAKMGMSSTDA
;
A
#
# COMPACT_ATOMS: atom_id res chain seq x y z
N ASP A 1 -3.63 -10.54 -12.41
CA ASP A 1 -3.02 -11.54 -11.51
C ASP A 1 -2.28 -10.80 -10.39
N LEU A 2 -2.56 -11.16 -9.14
CA LEU A 2 -1.95 -10.53 -7.95
C LEU A 2 -0.43 -10.77 -7.91
N SER A 3 0.03 -11.93 -8.36
CA SER A 3 1.46 -12.28 -8.39
C SER A 3 2.25 -11.33 -9.31
N ALA A 4 1.76 -11.12 -10.53
CA ALA A 4 2.35 -10.20 -11.49
C ALA A 4 2.37 -8.74 -10.96
N ALA A 5 1.32 -8.33 -10.24
CA ALA A 5 1.28 -7.00 -9.63
C ALA A 5 2.32 -6.84 -8.51
N LEU A 6 2.51 -7.85 -7.67
CA LEU A 6 3.55 -7.86 -6.63
C LEU A 6 4.96 -7.84 -7.22
N GLN A 7 5.19 -8.57 -8.31
CA GLN A 7 6.46 -8.52 -9.03
C GLN A 7 6.74 -7.12 -9.58
N ALA A 8 5.76 -6.50 -10.26
CA ALA A 8 5.90 -5.14 -10.77
C ALA A 8 6.18 -4.13 -9.65
N LEU A 9 5.52 -4.25 -8.50
CA LEU A 9 5.81 -3.42 -7.33
C LEU A 9 7.26 -3.58 -6.86
N ALA A 10 7.76 -4.82 -6.79
CA ALA A 10 9.13 -5.10 -6.38
C ALA A 10 10.16 -4.52 -7.37
N GLU A 11 9.89 -4.62 -8.67
CA GLU A 11 10.74 -4.04 -9.72
C GLU A 11 10.80 -2.51 -9.62
N VAL A 12 9.66 -1.82 -9.41
CA VAL A 12 9.65 -0.36 -9.25
C VAL A 12 10.33 0.06 -7.94
N LYS A 13 10.15 -0.68 -6.84
CA LYS A 13 10.90 -0.46 -5.60
C LYS A 13 12.41 -0.59 -5.83
N ALA A 14 12.84 -1.60 -6.60
CA ALA A 14 14.25 -1.78 -6.94
C ALA A 14 14.79 -0.60 -7.77
N LEU A 15 14.00 -0.06 -8.70
CA LEU A 15 14.36 1.15 -9.47
C LEU A 15 14.51 2.38 -8.56
N ALA A 16 13.61 2.59 -7.59
CA ALA A 16 13.73 3.67 -6.62
C ALA A 16 15.03 3.58 -5.80
N ILE A 17 15.33 2.38 -5.28
CA ILE A 17 16.56 2.13 -4.51
C ILE A 17 17.81 2.34 -5.36
N ARG A 18 17.82 1.82 -6.60
CA ARG A 18 18.94 2.01 -7.52
C ARG A 18 19.15 3.49 -7.81
N SER A 19 18.08 4.21 -8.14
CA SER A 19 18.12 5.64 -8.44
C SER A 19 18.67 6.46 -7.26
N LYS A 20 18.26 6.15 -6.03
CA LYS A 20 18.81 6.73 -4.81
C LYS A 20 20.32 6.47 -4.68
N ASN A 21 20.75 5.23 -4.83
CA ASN A 21 22.16 4.84 -4.69
C ASN A 21 23.04 5.49 -5.76
N ASP A 22 22.58 5.53 -7.01
CA ASP A 22 23.31 6.14 -8.11
C ASP A 22 23.34 7.67 -7.96
N GLY A 23 22.26 8.27 -7.45
CA GLY A 23 22.21 9.69 -7.11
C GLY A 23 23.24 10.06 -6.03
N GLN A 24 23.37 9.23 -4.99
CA GLN A 24 24.40 9.43 -3.97
C GLN A 24 25.82 9.32 -4.55
N LYS A 25 26.10 8.30 -5.37
CA LYS A 25 27.40 8.16 -6.05
C LYS A 25 27.72 9.35 -6.96
N ALA A 26 26.72 9.92 -7.63
CA ALA A 26 26.90 11.11 -8.45
C ALA A 26 27.23 12.34 -7.58
N ALA A 27 26.57 12.49 -6.43
CA ALA A 27 26.88 13.54 -5.47
C ALA A 27 28.30 13.40 -4.89
N ASP A 28 28.72 12.18 -4.54
CA ASP A 28 30.06 11.89 -4.04
C ASP A 28 31.12 12.22 -5.11
N ARG A 29 30.88 11.84 -6.38
CA ARG A 29 31.75 12.23 -7.51
C ARG A 29 31.88 13.74 -7.66
N ALA A 30 30.78 14.49 -7.51
CA ALA A 30 30.82 15.95 -7.56
C ALA A 30 31.69 16.53 -6.44
N ALA A 31 31.54 16.03 -5.21
CA ALA A 31 32.37 16.44 -4.08
C ALA A 31 33.86 16.10 -4.27
N ASP A 32 34.17 14.97 -4.91
CA ASP A 32 35.55 14.60 -5.18
C ASP A 32 36.21 15.46 -6.27
N TYR A 33 35.47 15.85 -7.30
CA TYR A 33 35.97 16.81 -8.29
C TYR A 33 36.22 18.19 -7.67
N GLU A 34 35.37 18.63 -6.75
CA GLU A 34 35.59 19.86 -5.98
C GLU A 34 36.87 19.78 -5.13
N LYS A 35 37.08 18.69 -4.40
CA LYS A 35 38.32 18.47 -3.64
C LYS A 35 39.56 18.49 -4.54
N LYS A 36 39.48 17.87 -5.73
CA LYS A 36 40.57 17.86 -6.71
C LYS A 36 40.87 19.26 -7.23
N ALA A 37 39.85 20.05 -7.56
CA ALA A 37 40.03 21.45 -7.98
C ALA A 37 40.74 22.27 -6.89
N VAL A 38 40.30 22.17 -5.63
CA VAL A 38 40.93 22.86 -4.50
C VAL A 38 42.38 22.41 -4.30
N LEU A 39 42.68 21.12 -4.43
CA LEU A 39 44.04 20.60 -4.29
C LEU A 39 44.97 21.11 -5.39
N LEU A 40 44.49 21.21 -6.63
CA LEU A 40 45.25 21.76 -7.75
C LEU A 40 45.63 23.22 -7.49
N LEU A 41 44.68 24.05 -7.04
CA LEU A 41 44.96 25.45 -6.70
C LEU A 41 45.97 25.58 -5.56
N LYS A 42 45.86 24.77 -4.50
CA LYS A 42 46.85 24.74 -3.41
C LYS A 42 48.26 24.35 -3.87
N ARG A 43 48.36 23.43 -4.83
CA ARG A 43 49.66 23.04 -5.41
C ARG A 43 50.28 24.15 -6.25
N ALA A 44 49.45 24.95 -6.93
CA ALA A 44 49.92 26.15 -7.62
C ALA A 44 50.45 27.20 -6.63
N GLU A 45 49.75 27.42 -5.51
CA GLU A 45 50.22 28.31 -4.43
C GLU A 45 51.55 27.85 -3.82
N ALA A 46 51.75 26.53 -3.71
CA ALA A 46 53.00 25.93 -3.24
C ALA A 46 54.12 25.94 -4.31
N GLY A 47 53.83 26.36 -5.55
CA GLY A 47 54.78 26.37 -6.67
C GLY A 47 55.10 25.00 -7.25
N GLU A 48 54.32 23.96 -6.93
CA GLU A 48 54.51 22.59 -7.44
C GLU A 48 54.07 22.45 -8.91
N ILE A 49 53.14 23.30 -9.36
CA ILE A 49 52.61 23.37 -10.73
C ILE A 49 52.47 24.82 -11.17
N SER A 50 52.46 25.09 -12.48
CA SER A 50 52.25 26.46 -12.96
C SER A 50 50.81 26.92 -12.67
N PRO A 51 50.60 28.22 -12.37
CA PRO A 51 49.26 28.78 -12.16
C PRO A 51 48.32 28.53 -13.35
N GLU A 52 48.83 28.67 -14.59
CA GLU A 52 48.02 28.50 -15.80
C GLU A 52 47.55 27.05 -15.99
N GLU A 53 48.39 26.07 -15.66
CA GLU A 53 48.03 24.66 -15.76
C GLU A 53 47.07 24.24 -14.64
N ALA A 54 47.27 24.78 -13.43
CA ALA A 54 46.37 24.59 -12.31
C ALA A 54 44.97 25.15 -12.60
N ASP A 55 44.88 26.37 -13.13
CA ASP A 55 43.61 27.02 -13.47
C ASP A 55 42.86 26.24 -14.56
N ARG A 56 43.58 25.74 -15.58
CA ARG A 56 42.98 24.89 -16.63
C ARG A 56 42.39 23.60 -16.03
N LEU A 57 43.18 22.86 -15.26
CA LEU A 57 42.76 21.58 -14.67
C LEU A 57 41.66 21.75 -13.60
N ALA A 58 41.73 22.83 -12.81
CA ALA A 58 40.70 23.15 -11.83
C ALA A 58 39.37 23.49 -12.54
N SER A 59 39.42 24.23 -13.65
CA SER A 59 38.25 24.54 -14.47
C SER A 59 37.59 23.27 -15.02
N GLU A 60 38.38 22.32 -15.56
CA GLU A 60 37.86 21.02 -16.02
C GLU A 60 37.23 20.20 -14.89
N CYS A 61 37.83 20.23 -13.69
CA CYS A 61 37.25 19.61 -12.50
C CYS A 61 35.91 20.25 -12.12
N LEU A 62 35.78 21.57 -12.20
CA LEU A 62 34.52 22.27 -11.90
C LEU A 62 33.42 21.96 -12.92
N VAL A 63 33.75 21.85 -14.21
CA VAL A 63 32.79 21.40 -15.24
C VAL A 63 32.33 19.96 -14.95
N SER A 64 33.25 19.09 -14.56
CA SER A 64 32.93 17.70 -14.20
C SER A 64 32.10 17.59 -12.92
N LYS A 65 32.34 18.47 -11.94
CA LYS A 65 31.53 18.64 -10.72
C LYS A 65 30.10 19.01 -11.10
N GLU A 66 29.92 20.04 -11.94
CA GLU A 66 28.60 20.52 -12.34
C GLU A 66 27.81 19.44 -13.08
N SER A 67 28.45 18.74 -14.02
CA SER A 67 27.85 17.61 -14.72
C SER A 67 27.37 16.51 -13.75
N SER A 68 28.22 16.13 -12.79
CA SER A 68 27.88 15.11 -11.78
C SER A 68 26.78 15.58 -10.82
N ALA A 69 26.75 16.86 -10.46
CA ALA A 69 25.72 17.45 -9.62
C ALA A 69 24.35 17.48 -10.34
N ASN A 70 24.34 17.84 -11.62
CA ASN A 70 23.13 17.81 -12.45
C ASN A 70 22.59 16.38 -12.60
N GLU A 71 23.48 15.40 -12.77
CA GLU A 71 23.10 13.98 -12.76
C GLU A 71 22.49 13.55 -11.41
N ALA A 72 23.09 13.96 -10.28
CA ALA A 72 22.55 13.67 -8.95
C ALA A 72 21.13 14.24 -8.76
N ILE A 73 20.89 15.48 -9.23
CA ILE A 73 19.56 16.11 -9.19
C ILE A 73 18.56 15.32 -10.05
N ARG A 74 18.94 14.93 -11.26
CA ARG A 74 18.08 14.13 -12.15
C ARG A 74 17.69 12.80 -11.48
N LEU A 75 18.67 12.08 -10.94
CA LEU A 75 18.44 10.81 -10.25
C LEU A 75 17.57 10.99 -9.00
N LYS A 76 17.74 12.07 -8.23
CA LYS A 76 16.86 12.36 -7.09
C LYS A 76 15.41 12.61 -7.52
N ASN A 77 15.20 13.29 -8.66
CA ASN A 77 13.86 13.49 -9.21
C ASN A 77 13.24 12.17 -9.69
N ASP A 78 14.03 11.29 -10.31
CA ASP A 78 13.57 9.97 -10.74
C ASP A 78 13.25 9.06 -9.56
N GLN A 79 14.08 9.07 -8.50
CA GLN A 79 13.78 8.41 -7.23
C GLN A 79 12.40 8.82 -6.71
N ALA A 80 12.13 10.13 -6.60
CA ALA A 80 10.85 10.63 -6.10
C ALA A 80 9.66 10.17 -6.97
N LYS A 81 9.84 10.10 -8.30
CA LYS A 81 8.81 9.56 -9.20
C LYS A 81 8.57 8.07 -8.96
N PHE A 82 9.62 7.28 -8.80
CA PHE A 82 9.49 5.86 -8.53
C PHE A 82 8.84 5.60 -7.17
N GLU A 83 9.19 6.34 -6.12
CA GLU A 83 8.53 6.26 -4.80
C GLU A 83 7.04 6.55 -4.90
N ASN A 84 6.64 7.62 -5.60
CA ASN A 84 5.22 7.91 -5.85
C ASN A 84 4.49 6.77 -6.61
N ASN A 85 5.18 6.12 -7.55
CA ASN A 85 4.60 4.98 -8.27
C ASN A 85 4.49 3.74 -7.38
N VAL A 86 5.47 3.52 -6.49
CA VAL A 86 5.42 2.46 -5.47
C VAL A 86 4.19 2.65 -4.59
N ASP A 87 3.94 3.85 -4.07
CA ASP A 87 2.81 4.11 -3.17
C ASP A 87 1.46 3.87 -3.89
N LYS A 88 1.35 4.29 -5.15
CA LYS A 88 0.15 4.04 -5.96
C LYS A 88 -0.07 2.54 -6.20
N LEU A 89 0.99 1.81 -6.55
CA LEU A 89 0.90 0.37 -6.80
C LEU A 89 0.57 -0.40 -5.51
N ASP A 90 1.17 -0.02 -4.38
CA ASP A 90 0.91 -0.65 -3.08
C ASP A 90 -0.57 -0.50 -2.69
N ASN A 91 -1.10 0.73 -2.76
CA ASN A 91 -2.52 1.01 -2.51
C ASN A 91 -3.45 0.19 -3.42
N ASN A 92 -3.14 0.11 -4.71
CA ASN A 92 -3.94 -0.68 -5.66
C ASN A 92 -3.86 -2.19 -5.37
N ILE A 93 -2.69 -2.68 -4.95
CA ILE A 93 -2.50 -4.09 -4.55
C ILE A 93 -3.29 -4.41 -3.28
N GLN A 94 -3.33 -3.52 -2.29
CA GLN A 94 -4.14 -3.73 -1.09
C GLN A 94 -5.64 -3.80 -1.42
N LYS A 95 -6.13 -2.89 -2.26
CA LYS A 95 -7.51 -2.95 -2.78
C LYS A 95 -7.80 -4.25 -3.51
N LEU A 96 -6.87 -4.71 -4.35
CA LEU A 96 -7.01 -5.97 -5.07
C LEU A 96 -7.08 -7.17 -4.11
N LYS A 97 -6.22 -7.21 -3.09
CA LYS A 97 -6.24 -8.26 -2.05
C LYS A 97 -7.56 -8.30 -1.30
N SER A 98 -8.08 -7.13 -0.88
CA SER A 98 -9.37 -7.04 -0.19
C SER A 98 -10.52 -7.55 -1.09
N ASN A 99 -10.55 -7.13 -2.36
CA ASN A 99 -11.56 -7.60 -3.31
C ASN A 99 -11.46 -9.12 -3.58
N ILE A 100 -10.25 -9.68 -3.66
CA ILE A 100 -10.06 -11.13 -3.80
C ILE A 100 -10.65 -11.86 -2.59
N LYS A 101 -10.31 -11.44 -1.37
CA LYS A 101 -10.85 -12.03 -0.13
C LYS A 101 -12.39 -11.97 -0.13
N LYS A 102 -12.97 -10.83 -0.51
CA LYS A 102 -14.43 -10.67 -0.62
C LYS A 102 -15.03 -11.67 -1.62
N PHE A 103 -14.48 -11.77 -2.83
CA PHE A 103 -15.00 -12.68 -3.84
C PHE A 103 -14.79 -14.16 -3.49
N GLU A 104 -13.73 -14.51 -2.77
CA GLU A 104 -13.54 -15.87 -2.25
C GLU A 104 -14.66 -16.27 -1.27
N VAL A 105 -15.02 -15.37 -0.35
CA VAL A 105 -16.14 -15.57 0.58
C VAL A 105 -17.47 -15.69 -0.16
N GLU A 106 -17.74 -14.79 -1.11
CA GLU A 106 -18.96 -14.85 -1.94
C GLU A 106 -19.02 -16.16 -2.74
N LEU A 107 -17.89 -16.62 -3.27
CA LEU A 107 -17.81 -17.86 -4.03
C LEU A 107 -18.06 -19.10 -3.15
N ILE A 108 -17.54 -19.13 -1.92
CA ILE A 108 -17.84 -20.19 -0.94
C ILE A 108 -19.35 -20.21 -0.65
N THR A 109 -19.94 -19.04 -0.39
CA THR A 109 -21.38 -18.88 -0.12
C THR A 109 -22.22 -19.37 -1.29
N LEU A 110 -21.88 -18.99 -2.52
CA LEU A 110 -22.58 -19.42 -3.73
C LEU A 110 -22.47 -20.93 -3.95
N ARG A 111 -21.31 -21.53 -3.68
CA ARG A 111 -21.13 -22.99 -3.73
C ARG A 111 -22.01 -23.71 -2.71
N ALA A 112 -22.10 -23.20 -1.48
CA ALA A 112 -22.95 -23.77 -0.45
C ALA A 112 -24.44 -23.71 -0.86
N ARG A 113 -24.90 -22.55 -1.34
CA ARG A 113 -26.28 -22.36 -1.85
C ARG A 113 -26.60 -23.29 -3.02
N ALA A 114 -25.65 -23.45 -3.96
CA ALA A 114 -25.83 -24.37 -5.09
C ALA A 114 -26.02 -25.82 -4.61
N LYS A 115 -25.23 -26.28 -3.62
CA LYS A 115 -25.34 -27.63 -3.04
C LYS A 115 -26.68 -27.86 -2.33
N VAL A 116 -27.16 -26.87 -1.56
CA VAL A 116 -28.48 -26.92 -0.90
C VAL A 116 -29.62 -26.97 -1.93
N SER A 117 -29.53 -26.15 -2.98
CA SER A 117 -30.50 -26.14 -4.07
C SER A 117 -30.55 -27.48 -4.81
N GLU A 118 -29.39 -28.08 -5.10
CA GLU A 118 -29.30 -29.41 -5.72
C GLU A 118 -29.89 -30.51 -4.83
N ALA A 119 -29.56 -30.51 -3.52
CA ALA A 119 -30.13 -31.44 -2.55
C ALA A 119 -31.66 -31.30 -2.46
N THR A 120 -32.15 -30.05 -2.40
CA THR A 120 -33.59 -29.75 -2.40
C THR A 120 -34.27 -30.27 -3.66
N LYS A 121 -33.67 -30.05 -4.84
CA LYS A 121 -34.19 -30.56 -6.11
C LYS A 121 -34.26 -32.09 -6.13
N LYS A 122 -33.25 -32.77 -5.61
CA LYS A 122 -33.21 -34.24 -5.52
C LYS A 122 -34.29 -34.77 -4.57
N ILE A 123 -34.44 -34.15 -3.40
CA ILE A 123 -35.49 -34.47 -2.42
C ILE A 123 -36.88 -34.29 -3.06
N ASN A 124 -37.13 -33.16 -3.72
CA ASN A 124 -38.40 -32.90 -4.40
C ASN A 124 -38.70 -33.92 -5.51
N LYS A 125 -37.69 -34.34 -6.27
CA LYS A 125 -37.84 -35.38 -7.30
C LYS A 125 -38.14 -36.76 -6.70
N GLN A 126 -37.52 -37.09 -5.56
CA GLN A 126 -37.80 -38.33 -4.83
C GLN A 126 -39.20 -38.29 -4.20
N LEU A 127 -39.61 -37.16 -3.63
CA LEU A 127 -40.96 -36.92 -3.10
C LEU A 127 -42.05 -37.08 -4.16
N ALA A 128 -41.84 -36.54 -5.36
CA ALA A 128 -42.78 -36.66 -6.47
C ALA A 128 -42.95 -38.09 -6.99
N GLY A 129 -42.06 -39.01 -6.64
CA GLY A 129 -42.12 -40.42 -7.04
C GLY A 129 -42.66 -41.38 -5.97
N VAL A 130 -43.06 -40.90 -4.79
CA VAL A 130 -43.54 -41.74 -3.67
C VAL A 130 -45.05 -41.59 -3.50
N ASP A 131 -45.73 -42.73 -3.51
CA ASP A 131 -47.18 -42.88 -3.53
C ASP A 131 -47.90 -42.25 -2.31
N SER A 132 -49.16 -41.91 -2.54
CA SER A 132 -50.14 -41.10 -1.79
C SER A 132 -50.36 -41.34 -0.28
N SER A 133 -49.68 -42.30 0.35
CA SER A 133 -49.84 -42.64 1.78
C SER A 133 -48.96 -41.81 2.76
N SER A 134 -48.08 -40.93 2.27
CA SER A 134 -46.99 -40.31 3.06
C SER A 134 -47.15 -38.82 3.43
N THR A 135 -48.32 -38.22 3.23
CA THR A 135 -48.54 -36.77 3.43
C THR A 135 -48.23 -36.27 4.86
N VAL A 136 -48.46 -37.09 5.89
CA VAL A 136 -48.12 -36.75 7.29
C VAL A 136 -46.60 -36.79 7.51
N SER A 137 -45.92 -37.80 6.98
CA SER A 137 -44.46 -37.92 7.04
C SER A 137 -43.76 -36.87 6.15
N MET A 138 -44.44 -36.36 5.12
CA MET A 138 -44.00 -35.23 4.32
C MET A 138 -44.05 -33.93 5.12
N LEU A 139 -45.12 -33.68 5.88
CA LEU A 139 -45.25 -32.53 6.76
C LEU A 139 -44.23 -32.54 7.90
N GLU A 140 -43.98 -33.69 8.52
CA GLU A 140 -42.94 -33.84 9.55
C GLU A 140 -41.54 -33.54 9.00
N ARG A 141 -41.20 -34.07 7.81
CA ARG A 141 -39.90 -33.78 7.17
C ARG A 141 -39.79 -32.35 6.66
N MET A 142 -40.88 -31.73 6.19
CA MET A 142 -40.87 -30.31 5.82
C MET A 142 -40.67 -29.43 7.06
N LYS A 143 -41.27 -29.79 8.19
CA LYS A 143 -41.06 -29.10 9.46
C LYS A 143 -39.62 -29.22 9.93
N GLU A 144 -39.07 -30.43 9.95
CA GLU A 144 -37.67 -30.70 10.32
C GLU A 144 -36.68 -29.98 9.37
N LYS A 145 -37.05 -29.85 8.09
CA LYS A 145 -36.27 -29.08 7.11
C LYS A 145 -36.35 -27.57 7.34
N VAL A 146 -37.52 -27.03 7.67
CA VAL A 146 -37.67 -25.61 8.01
C VAL A 146 -36.84 -25.29 9.25
N ASP A 147 -36.91 -26.14 10.28
CA ASP A 147 -36.11 -25.97 11.50
C ASP A 147 -34.60 -26.01 11.18
N GLN A 148 -34.15 -26.89 10.27
CA GLN A 148 -32.76 -26.92 9.80
C GLN A 148 -32.38 -25.71 8.93
N ASP A 149 -33.26 -25.27 8.04
CA ASP A 149 -33.02 -24.12 7.17
C ASP A 149 -32.97 -22.83 8.00
N GLU A 150 -33.75 -22.71 9.08
CA GLU A 150 -33.69 -21.63 10.07
C GLU A 150 -32.37 -21.66 10.85
N ALA A 151 -31.94 -22.82 11.37
CA ALA A 151 -30.66 -22.95 12.07
C ALA A 151 -29.45 -22.66 11.14
N LEU A 152 -29.52 -23.07 9.88
CA LEU A 152 -28.52 -22.73 8.87
C LEU A 152 -28.53 -21.23 8.57
N ALA A 153 -29.71 -20.62 8.41
CA ALA A 153 -29.85 -19.19 8.18
C ALA A 153 -29.29 -18.37 9.36
N GLU A 154 -29.53 -18.79 10.60
CA GLU A 154 -28.91 -18.21 11.80
C GLU A 154 -27.39 -18.36 11.78
N SER A 155 -26.85 -19.53 11.45
CA SER A 155 -25.40 -19.71 11.34
C SER A 155 -24.76 -18.87 10.23
N TYR A 156 -25.45 -18.69 9.09
CA TYR A 156 -24.97 -17.84 8.01
C TYR A 156 -25.08 -16.36 8.37
N ALA A 157 -26.09 -15.96 9.15
CA ALA A 157 -26.20 -14.62 9.69
C ALA A 157 -25.07 -14.35 10.69
N GLU A 158 -24.76 -15.28 11.59
CA GLU A 158 -23.62 -15.18 12.51
C GLU A 158 -22.28 -15.10 11.78
N ILE A 159 -22.02 -15.96 10.79
CA ILE A 159 -20.77 -15.93 9.99
C ILE A 159 -20.63 -14.63 9.18
N ALA A 160 -21.74 -14.07 8.70
CA ALA A 160 -21.76 -12.79 8.00
C ALA A 160 -21.53 -11.61 8.96
N SER A 161 -22.06 -11.68 10.19
CA SER A 161 -21.91 -10.65 11.22
C SER A 161 -20.54 -10.67 11.93
N GLU A 162 -19.91 -11.84 12.11
CA GLU A 162 -18.58 -11.96 12.74
C GLU A 162 -17.45 -11.38 11.88
N ASN A 163 -17.58 -11.38 10.55
CA ASN A 163 -16.54 -10.87 9.65
C ASN A 163 -16.65 -9.36 9.33
N THR A 164 -17.74 -8.69 9.71
CA THR A 164 -17.93 -7.25 9.47
C THR A 164 -17.86 -6.39 10.72
N SER A 165 -17.85 -6.95 11.93
CA SER A 165 -17.79 -6.13 13.17
C SER A 165 -16.35 -5.86 13.61
N VAL A 166 -15.51 -6.89 13.71
CA VAL A 166 -14.19 -6.71 14.36
C VAL A 166 -13.19 -5.97 13.46
N ASP A 167 -13.11 -6.30 12.17
CA ASP A 167 -12.18 -5.64 11.24
C ASP A 167 -12.62 -4.18 10.92
N ASP A 168 -13.93 -3.93 10.79
CA ASP A 168 -14.46 -2.56 10.58
C ASP A 168 -14.37 -1.71 11.86
N GLU A 169 -14.58 -2.29 13.06
CA GLU A 169 -14.35 -1.59 14.34
C GLU A 169 -12.87 -1.29 14.58
N ILE A 170 -11.96 -2.15 14.14
CA ILE A 170 -10.50 -1.90 14.22
C ILE A 170 -10.11 -0.81 13.21
N GLU A 171 -10.63 -0.83 11.99
CA GLU A 171 -10.34 0.19 10.97
C GLU A 171 -10.96 1.55 11.33
N ASP A 172 -12.18 1.57 11.89
CA ASP A 172 -12.79 2.78 12.44
C ASP A 172 -12.05 3.26 13.69
N ALA A 173 -11.62 2.38 14.62
CA ALA A 173 -10.81 2.80 15.77
C ALA A 173 -9.44 3.39 15.36
N LEU A 174 -8.81 2.85 14.32
CA LEU A 174 -7.55 3.36 13.77
C LEU A 174 -7.73 4.68 13.01
N ASN A 175 -8.85 4.86 12.31
CA ASN A 175 -9.17 6.10 11.58
C ASN A 175 -9.73 7.22 12.47
N SER A 176 -10.53 6.89 13.48
CA SER A 176 -11.15 7.83 14.41
C SER A 176 -10.14 8.48 15.38
N GLY A 177 -9.03 7.80 15.67
CA GLY A 177 -7.97 8.33 16.55
C GLY A 177 -7.02 9.35 15.89
N SER A 178 -7.11 9.58 14.58
CA SER A 178 -6.05 10.28 13.83
C SER A 178 -6.43 11.65 13.27
N ALA A 179 -7.71 11.97 13.11
CA ALA A 179 -8.14 13.23 12.50
C ALA A 179 -8.31 14.36 13.52
N GLU A 180 -8.93 14.08 14.67
CA GLU A 180 -9.24 15.10 15.69
C GLU A 180 -8.02 15.45 16.56
N VAL A 181 -7.15 14.47 16.86
CA VAL A 181 -5.89 14.71 17.60
C VAL A 181 -4.86 15.48 16.76
N LYS A 182 -4.78 15.20 15.45
CA LYS A 182 -3.85 15.96 14.56
C LYS A 182 -4.34 17.37 14.27
N ALA A 183 -5.65 17.60 14.23
CA ALA A 183 -6.22 18.94 14.04
C ALA A 183 -6.08 19.81 15.30
N SER A 184 -6.23 19.25 16.51
CA SER A 184 -6.07 20.01 17.75
C SER A 184 -4.60 20.38 18.02
N ASP A 185 -3.65 19.46 17.77
CA ASP A 185 -2.21 19.71 17.92
C ASP A 185 -1.68 20.75 16.93
N SER A 186 -2.15 20.71 15.68
CA SER A 186 -1.74 21.68 14.66
C SER A 186 -2.35 23.07 14.88
N LEU A 187 -3.57 23.18 15.42
CA LEU A 187 -4.20 24.45 15.79
C LEU A 187 -3.53 25.07 17.03
N ALA A 188 -3.17 24.26 18.03
CA ALA A 188 -2.44 24.69 19.22
C ALA A 188 -1.03 25.19 18.85
N ALA A 189 -0.32 24.48 17.98
CA ALA A 189 0.99 24.89 17.46
C ALA A 189 0.90 26.21 16.66
N LEU A 190 -0.18 26.43 15.90
CA LEU A 190 -0.39 27.68 15.15
C LEU A 190 -0.67 28.87 16.09
N LYS A 191 -1.50 28.69 17.12
CA LYS A 191 -1.80 29.72 18.12
C LYS A 191 -0.58 30.11 18.96
N ALA A 192 0.26 29.14 19.32
CA ALA A 192 1.54 29.39 19.99
C ALA A 192 2.51 30.18 19.08
N LYS A 193 2.57 29.84 17.79
CA LYS A 193 3.39 30.55 16.80
C LYS A 193 2.89 31.96 16.48
N MET A 194 1.59 32.22 16.65
CA MET A 194 0.97 33.53 16.46
C MET A 194 0.86 34.37 17.74
N GLY A 195 1.37 33.88 18.88
CA GLY A 195 1.42 34.65 20.14
C GLY A 195 0.05 34.92 20.77
N MET A 196 -0.98 34.12 20.44
CA MET A 196 -2.36 34.33 20.90
C MET A 196 -2.74 33.37 22.04
N SER A 197 -1.87 33.21 23.04
CA SER A 197 -2.32 32.67 24.33
C SER A 197 -3.10 33.77 25.03
N SER A 198 -4.41 33.60 25.11
CA SER A 198 -5.30 34.39 25.94
C SER A 198 -4.73 34.48 27.36
N THR A 199 -4.22 35.67 27.69
CA THR A 199 -4.06 36.17 29.05
C THR A 199 -5.43 36.13 29.73
N ASP A 200 -5.54 35.37 30.81
CA ASP A 200 -6.66 35.44 31.75
C ASP A 200 -6.78 36.84 32.35
N ALA A 201 -7.95 37.45 32.21
CA ALA A 201 -8.61 38.35 33.18
C ALA A 201 -10.07 38.58 32.77
#